data_AF-A0A958NQN1-F1
#
_entry.id   AF-A0A958NQN1-F1
#
_cell.length_a   1.000
_cell.length_b   1.000
_cell.length_c   1.000
_cell.angle_alpha   90.00
_cell.angle_beta   90.00
_cell.angle_gamma   90.00
#
_symmetry.space_group_name_H-M   'P 1'
#
loop_
_entity.id
_entity.type
_entity.pdbx_description
1 polymer ?
#
loop_
_entity_poly.entity_id
_entity_poly.type
_entity_poly.pdbx_seq_one_letter_code
_entity_poly.pdbx_strand_id
1 'polypeptide(L)'
;MSFLTSAVFGQFVGRDHLSVSLFYMQKEELDSAQKYIDLAANEEEFKGSAKMWYYRGFIYKDIYKVKEKDDKQSPARLEAIEAFRIMLPLDAEKSEFTESAGKILKYLASTMYNDAVRSLNPEHYKLAISNFDQYKSTMLMVEPGMDVKTQDVKFKLALASMLNRPAETEAGMDSAQTYQVKKLYLEILELDPDNPGANYNLATLYYNEAADIINHMDYDMDIQKLNEVQDYCIEIFLKGLPYMKKAYELNYKRKETLIGLSNIYYGLNDIEKSEQYKKELEELEKE
;
A
#
# COMPACT_ATOMS: atom_id res chain seq x y z
N MET A 1 46.41 14.53 54.07
CA MET A 1 46.03 15.39 52.95
C MET A 1 45.94 14.54 51.70
N SER A 2 44.73 14.44 51.16
CA SER A 2 44.38 13.68 49.96
C SER A 2 44.82 14.48 48.73
N PHE A 3 45.63 13.88 47.85
CA PHE A 3 45.90 14.44 46.53
C PHE A 3 44.83 13.95 45.56
N LEU A 4 43.86 14.80 45.30
CA LEU A 4 42.99 14.70 44.13
C LEU A 4 43.84 14.94 42.88
N THR A 5 44.15 13.87 42.15
CA THR A 5 44.59 13.99 40.77
C THR A 5 43.37 13.75 39.88
N SER A 6 42.86 14.84 39.32
CA SER A 6 41.87 14.84 38.25
C SER A 6 42.47 14.15 37.03
N ALA A 7 42.10 12.90 36.80
CA ALA A 7 42.34 12.22 35.54
C ALA A 7 41.50 12.91 34.45
N VAL A 8 42.19 13.63 33.58
CA VAL A 8 41.63 14.28 32.39
C VAL A 8 41.16 13.19 31.43
N PHE A 9 39.84 13.00 31.33
CA PHE A 9 39.22 12.31 30.19
C PHE A 9 39.29 13.22 28.95
N GLY A 10 40.48 13.35 28.39
CA GLY A 10 40.69 13.92 27.06
C GLY A 10 40.76 12.79 26.04
N GLN A 11 39.63 12.12 25.78
CA GLN A 11 39.57 11.15 24.69
C GLN A 11 39.68 11.95 23.38
N PHE A 12 40.77 11.75 22.64
CA PHE A 12 40.98 12.33 21.32
C PHE A 12 39.77 12.03 20.44
N VAL A 13 38.91 13.03 20.19
CA VAL A 13 37.96 12.97 19.08
C VAL A 13 38.84 12.96 17.82
N GLY A 14 38.72 11.93 16.99
CA GLY A 14 39.34 11.94 15.66
C GLY A 14 39.01 13.25 14.95
N ARG A 15 39.98 13.82 14.23
CA ARG A 15 39.77 15.11 13.55
C ARG A 15 38.89 15.00 12.31
N ASP A 16 38.59 13.78 11.86
CA ASP A 16 37.73 13.50 10.72
C ASP A 16 36.25 13.77 11.06
N HIS A 17 35.46 14.09 10.04
CA HIS A 17 34.06 14.47 10.24
C HIS A 17 33.21 13.33 10.83
N LEU A 18 33.53 12.07 10.55
CA LEU A 18 32.82 10.94 11.15
C LEU A 18 33.03 10.92 12.67
N SER A 19 34.27 11.00 13.14
CA SER A 19 34.58 11.05 14.58
C SER A 19 33.91 12.23 15.29
N VAL A 20 33.90 13.41 14.66
CA VAL A 20 33.20 14.60 15.18
C VAL A 20 31.69 14.38 15.22
N SER A 21 31.11 13.78 14.19
CA SER A 21 29.68 13.43 14.18
C SER A 21 29.32 12.49 15.33
N LEU A 22 30.11 11.44 15.57
CA LEU A 22 29.84 10.48 16.64
C LEU A 22 29.94 11.10 18.04
N PHE A 23 30.85 12.06 18.22
CA PHE A 23 30.93 12.83 19.46
C PHE A 23 29.64 13.62 19.73
N TYR A 24 29.11 14.32 18.72
CA TYR A 24 27.84 15.05 18.87
C TYR A 24 26.64 14.13 19.03
N MET A 25 26.63 12.98 18.35
CA MET A 25 25.61 11.95 18.51
C MET A 25 25.55 11.43 19.95
N GLN A 26 26.71 11.16 20.59
CA GLN A 26 26.78 10.72 22.00
C GLN A 26 26.26 11.78 22.98
N LYS A 27 26.28 13.05 22.59
CA LYS A 27 25.71 14.18 23.36
C LYS A 27 24.25 14.46 23.04
N GLU A 28 23.62 13.68 22.17
CA GLU A 28 22.27 13.89 21.66
C GLU A 28 22.08 15.24 20.94
N GLU A 29 23.18 15.86 20.48
CA GLU A 29 23.18 17.11 19.71
C GLU A 29 22.95 16.81 18.22
N LEU A 30 21.71 16.46 17.87
CA LEU A 30 21.36 15.90 16.56
C LEU A 30 21.68 16.82 15.37
N ASP A 31 21.55 18.15 15.50
CA ASP A 31 21.85 19.09 14.40
C ASP A 31 23.34 19.11 14.05
N SER A 32 24.19 19.11 15.08
CA SER A 32 25.64 19.01 14.90
C SER A 32 26.03 17.65 14.36
N ALA A 33 25.45 16.56 14.90
CA ALA A 33 25.69 15.21 14.40
C ALA A 33 25.31 15.08 12.91
N GLN A 34 24.14 15.58 12.52
CA GLN A 34 23.69 15.60 11.12
C GLN A 34 24.68 16.36 10.22
N LYS A 35 25.04 17.59 10.60
CA LYS A 35 25.96 18.41 9.83
C LYS A 35 27.27 17.66 9.52
N TYR A 36 27.87 17.04 10.53
CA TYR A 36 29.16 16.37 10.36
C TYR A 36 29.04 15.01 9.67
N ILE A 37 27.95 14.26 9.87
CA ILE A 37 27.78 13.00 9.14
C ILE A 37 27.53 13.23 7.64
N ASP A 38 26.85 14.32 7.27
CA ASP A 38 26.67 14.69 5.87
C ASP A 38 27.97 15.17 5.22
N LEU A 39 28.84 15.86 5.97
CA LEU A 39 30.20 16.17 5.50
C LEU A 39 31.00 14.88 5.27
N ALA A 40 30.99 13.95 6.24
CA ALA A 40 31.68 12.67 6.12
C ALA A 40 31.18 11.84 4.92
N ALA A 41 29.86 11.84 4.64
CA ALA A 41 29.28 11.11 3.52
C ALA A 41 29.78 11.59 2.13
N ASN A 42 30.28 12.82 2.04
CA ASN A 42 30.84 13.38 0.81
C ASN A 42 32.35 13.14 0.65
N GLU A 43 33.03 12.63 1.67
CA GLU A 43 34.46 12.37 1.65
C GLU A 43 34.77 10.99 1.03
N GLU A 44 35.72 10.95 0.10
CA GLU A 44 36.04 9.74 -0.66
C GLU A 44 36.44 8.56 0.23
N GLU A 45 37.12 8.84 1.35
CA GLU A 45 37.54 7.82 2.30
C GLU A 45 36.37 7.10 2.98
N PHE A 46 35.20 7.74 3.10
CA PHE A 46 34.05 7.19 3.80
C PHE A 46 32.95 6.62 2.88
N LYS A 47 33.02 6.85 1.56
CA LYS A 47 32.01 6.32 0.63
C LYS A 47 31.87 4.80 0.69
N GLY A 48 32.97 4.08 0.90
CA GLY A 48 32.99 2.63 1.09
C GLY A 48 32.82 2.17 2.54
N SER A 49 32.59 3.07 3.50
CA SER A 49 32.54 2.75 4.92
C SER A 49 31.12 2.38 5.37
N ALA A 50 30.87 1.08 5.54
CA ALA A 50 29.61 0.59 6.14
C ALA A 50 29.32 1.26 7.49
N LYS A 51 30.36 1.48 8.30
CA LYS A 51 30.26 2.18 9.60
C LYS A 51 29.71 3.60 9.46
N MET A 52 30.21 4.39 8.50
CA MET A 52 29.73 5.75 8.28
C MET A 52 28.26 5.75 7.89
N TRP A 53 27.89 4.93 6.89
CA TRP A 53 26.51 4.83 6.43
C TRP A 53 25.55 4.31 7.51
N TYR A 54 25.99 3.38 8.37
CA TYR A 54 25.22 2.94 9.53
C TYR A 54 24.91 4.10 10.48
N TYR A 55 25.93 4.89 10.85
CA TYR A 55 25.72 6.02 11.77
C TYR A 55 24.93 7.16 11.13
N ARG A 56 25.07 7.39 9.81
CA ARG A 56 24.17 8.29 9.07
C ARG A 56 22.72 7.83 9.20
N GLY A 57 22.44 6.57 8.90
CA GLY A 57 21.10 5.99 9.05
C GLY A 57 20.56 6.11 10.47
N PHE A 58 21.41 5.87 11.47
CA PHE A 58 21.05 5.97 12.88
C PHE A 58 20.70 7.41 13.30
N ILE A 59 21.53 8.39 12.95
CA ILE A 59 21.32 9.81 13.27
C ILE A 59 20.02 10.29 12.64
N TYR A 60 19.81 10.01 11.35
CA TYR A 60 18.59 10.39 10.65
C TYR A 60 17.33 9.72 11.22
N LYS A 61 17.43 8.47 11.67
CA LYS A 61 16.33 7.82 12.41
C LYS A 61 16.00 8.52 13.72
N ASP A 62 17.00 9.05 14.44
CA ASP A 62 16.75 9.81 15.67
C ASP A 62 16.18 11.20 15.39
N ILE A 63 16.63 11.86 14.33
CA ILE A 63 16.04 13.11 13.83
C ILE A 63 14.56 12.90 13.51
N TYR A 64 14.24 11.84 12.75
CA TYR A 64 12.85 11.48 12.47
C TYR A 64 12.05 11.32 13.78
N LYS A 65 12.54 10.49 14.70
CA LYS A 65 11.83 10.19 15.96
C LYS A 65 11.60 11.42 16.83
N VAL A 66 12.56 12.34 16.89
CA VAL A 66 12.52 13.51 17.79
C VAL A 66 11.82 14.70 17.15
N LYS A 67 12.05 14.95 15.86
CA LYS A 67 11.66 16.20 15.19
C LYS A 67 10.54 16.03 14.15
N GLU A 68 10.46 14.88 13.50
CA GLU A 68 9.61 14.68 12.31
C GLU A 68 8.65 13.48 12.43
N LYS A 69 8.42 12.96 13.64
CA LYS A 69 7.67 11.71 13.86
C LYS A 69 6.24 11.75 13.29
N ASP A 70 5.64 12.94 13.25
CA ASP A 70 4.27 13.18 12.79
C ASP A 70 4.24 13.64 11.31
N ASP A 71 5.41 13.86 10.70
CA ASP A 71 5.54 14.13 9.27
C ASP A 71 5.49 12.82 8.48
N LYS A 72 4.36 12.62 7.81
CA LYS A 72 4.09 11.45 6.97
C LYS A 72 4.99 11.37 5.72
N GLN A 73 5.74 12.43 5.42
CA GLN A 73 6.71 12.50 4.32
C GLN A 73 8.12 12.89 4.83
N SER A 74 8.40 12.65 6.12
CA SER A 74 9.66 13.00 6.79
C SER A 74 10.89 12.75 5.91
N PRO A 75 11.62 13.82 5.52
CA PRO A 75 12.90 13.69 4.83
C PRO A 75 13.90 12.88 5.64
N ALA A 76 13.95 13.06 6.96
CA ALA A 76 14.89 12.32 7.80
C ALA A 76 14.62 10.81 7.80
N ARG A 77 13.35 10.39 7.76
CA ARG A 77 13.01 8.96 7.64
C ARG A 77 13.52 8.37 6.32
N LEU A 78 13.36 9.10 5.22
CA LEU A 78 13.81 8.65 3.90
C LEU A 78 15.34 8.59 3.82
N GLU A 79 16.03 9.61 4.33
CA GLU A 79 17.50 9.64 4.42
C GLU A 79 18.06 8.50 5.29
N ALA A 80 17.36 8.15 6.37
CA ALA A 80 17.74 7.02 7.21
C ALA A 80 17.69 5.69 6.42
N ILE A 81 16.58 5.44 5.71
CA ILE A 81 16.39 4.23 4.90
C ILE A 81 17.45 4.16 3.79
N GLU A 82 17.71 5.28 3.12
CA GLU A 82 18.70 5.36 2.04
C GLU A 82 20.12 5.08 2.54
N ALA A 83 20.50 5.63 3.68
CA ALA A 83 21.80 5.36 4.28
C ALA A 83 21.98 3.86 4.59
N PHE A 84 20.95 3.20 5.14
CA PHE A 84 21.01 1.75 5.36
C PHE A 84 21.00 0.94 4.06
N ARG A 85 20.29 1.39 3.01
CA ARG A 85 20.32 0.77 1.68
C ARG A 85 21.72 0.73 1.10
N ILE A 86 22.48 1.80 1.27
CA ILE A 86 23.89 1.88 0.85
C ILE A 86 24.79 1.05 1.76
N MET A 87 24.52 1.05 3.07
CA MET A 87 25.31 0.31 4.07
C MET A 87 25.26 -1.21 3.85
N LEU A 88 24.07 -1.79 3.68
CA LEU A 88 23.86 -3.24 3.63
C LEU A 88 24.76 -4.00 2.63
N PRO A 89 24.94 -3.58 1.37
CA PRO A 89 25.84 -4.26 0.44
C PRO A 89 27.33 -4.09 0.76
N LEU A 90 27.71 -3.11 1.59
CA LEU A 90 29.10 -2.91 2.03
C LEU A 90 29.48 -3.82 3.20
N ASP A 91 28.51 -4.31 3.97
CA ASP A 91 28.70 -5.18 5.13
C ASP A 91 28.61 -6.67 4.74
N ALA A 92 29.59 -7.14 3.97
CA ALA A 92 29.62 -8.49 3.38
C ALA A 92 29.59 -9.63 4.42
N GLU A 93 29.96 -9.37 5.68
CA GLU A 93 30.04 -10.37 6.74
C GLU A 93 28.74 -10.49 7.56
N LYS A 94 27.71 -9.69 7.27
CA LYS A 94 26.48 -9.60 8.09
C LYS A 94 26.81 -9.33 9.56
N SER A 95 27.54 -8.24 9.81
CA SER A 95 28.00 -7.85 11.15
C SER A 95 26.85 -7.41 12.09
N GLU A 96 27.21 -6.99 13.31
CA GLU A 96 26.30 -6.32 14.24
C GLU A 96 25.56 -5.13 13.60
N PHE A 97 26.19 -4.42 12.66
CA PHE A 97 25.55 -3.32 11.94
C PHE A 97 24.41 -3.79 11.06
N THR A 98 24.54 -4.93 10.37
CA THR A 98 23.46 -5.52 9.57
C THR A 98 22.27 -5.91 10.44
N GLU A 99 22.51 -6.56 11.60
CA GLU A 99 21.41 -6.94 12.50
C GLU A 99 20.69 -5.70 13.07
N SER A 100 21.46 -4.72 13.54
CA SER A 100 20.94 -3.47 14.09
C SER A 100 20.17 -2.66 13.03
N ALA A 101 20.74 -2.50 11.84
CA ALA A 101 20.08 -1.83 10.71
C ALA A 101 18.79 -2.54 10.31
N GLY A 102 18.77 -3.88 10.30
CA GLY A 102 17.55 -4.65 10.04
C GLY A 102 16.44 -4.34 11.05
N LYS A 103 16.76 -4.25 12.35
CA LYS A 103 15.79 -3.85 13.39
C LYS A 103 15.30 -2.42 13.18
N ILE A 104 16.20 -1.49 12.83
CA ILE A 104 15.85 -0.09 12.58
C ILE A 104 14.98 0.05 11.33
N LEU A 105 15.33 -0.60 10.22
CA LEU A 105 14.57 -0.60 8.98
C LEU A 105 13.16 -1.19 9.19
N LYS A 106 13.02 -2.27 9.96
CA LYS A 106 11.71 -2.82 10.34
C LYS A 106 10.87 -1.82 11.14
N TYR A 107 11.50 -1.11 12.09
CA TYR A 107 10.82 -0.02 12.82
C TYR A 107 10.36 1.08 11.87
N LEU A 108 11.24 1.62 11.02
CA LEU A 108 10.89 2.68 10.07
C LEU A 108 9.78 2.20 9.11
N ALA A 109 9.90 1.01 8.54
CA ALA A 109 8.87 0.41 7.70
C ALA A 109 7.51 0.33 8.41
N SER A 110 7.48 -0.09 9.68
CA SER A 110 6.25 -0.12 10.46
C SER A 110 5.62 1.26 10.64
N THR A 111 6.41 2.33 10.77
CA THR A 111 5.85 3.70 10.84
C THR A 111 5.29 4.14 9.48
N MET A 112 5.90 3.74 8.37
CA MET A 112 5.37 4.00 7.03
C MET A 112 4.04 3.30 6.79
N TYR A 113 3.91 2.05 7.22
CA TYR A 113 2.63 1.32 7.15
C TYR A 113 1.54 2.04 7.97
N ASN A 114 1.87 2.50 9.18
CA ASN A 114 0.92 3.26 10.00
C ASN A 114 0.50 4.57 9.33
N ASP A 115 1.43 5.30 8.71
CA ASP A 115 1.11 6.54 7.98
C ASP A 115 0.29 6.27 6.72
N ALA A 116 0.53 5.14 6.04
CA ALA A 116 -0.29 4.69 4.93
C ALA A 116 -1.74 4.49 5.37
N VAL A 117 -1.97 3.74 6.45
CA VAL A 117 -3.31 3.52 7.00
C VAL A 117 -3.97 4.83 7.44
N ARG A 118 -3.24 5.72 8.14
CA ARG A 118 -3.76 7.02 8.60
C ARG A 118 -4.08 8.00 7.47
N SER A 119 -3.51 7.79 6.30
CA SER A 119 -3.71 8.65 5.13
C SER A 119 -4.73 8.06 4.14
N LEU A 120 -5.31 6.91 4.47
CA LEU A 120 -6.27 6.22 3.62
C LEU A 120 -7.65 6.88 3.71
N ASN A 121 -7.75 8.05 3.08
CA ASN A 121 -8.97 8.83 2.92
C ASN A 121 -9.00 9.50 1.53
N PRO A 122 -10.16 10.02 1.07
CA PRO A 122 -10.30 10.59 -0.26
C PRO A 122 -9.31 11.72 -0.60
N GLU A 123 -8.89 12.51 0.38
CA GLU A 123 -7.98 13.65 0.18
C GLU A 123 -6.51 13.23 0.08
N HIS A 124 -6.13 12.13 0.75
CA HIS A 124 -4.73 11.77 0.98
C HIS A 124 -4.35 10.35 0.55
N TYR A 125 -5.22 9.61 -0.13
CA TYR A 125 -4.93 8.22 -0.51
C TYR A 125 -3.69 8.07 -1.42
N LYS A 126 -3.31 9.08 -2.20
CA LYS A 126 -2.06 9.05 -2.98
C LYS A 126 -0.83 8.99 -2.07
N LEU A 127 -0.85 9.72 -0.96
CA LEU A 127 0.16 9.63 0.08
C LEU A 127 0.11 8.26 0.78
N ALA A 128 -1.09 7.71 0.97
CA ALA A 128 -1.22 6.36 1.52
C ALA A 128 -0.52 5.31 0.64
N ILE A 129 -0.73 5.37 -0.68
CA ILE A 129 -0.07 4.48 -1.66
C ILE A 129 1.45 4.62 -1.57
N SER A 130 1.96 5.86 -1.63
CA SER A 130 3.41 6.12 -1.56
C SER A 130 4.05 5.57 -0.28
N ASN A 131 3.42 5.78 0.88
CA ASN A 131 3.92 5.26 2.15
C ASN A 131 3.85 3.72 2.22
N PHE A 132 2.82 3.11 1.64
CA PHE A 132 2.70 1.66 1.59
C PHE A 132 3.74 1.02 0.66
N ASP A 133 4.04 1.64 -0.48
CA ASP A 133 5.09 1.15 -1.39
C ASP A 133 6.47 1.25 -0.75
N GLN A 134 6.76 2.34 -0.04
CA GLN A 134 8.02 2.47 0.69
C GLN A 134 8.10 1.49 1.87
N TYR A 135 6.97 1.20 2.56
CA TYR A 135 6.91 0.09 3.52
C TYR A 135 7.33 -1.23 2.88
N LYS A 136 6.73 -1.62 1.75
CA LYS A 136 7.08 -2.87 1.04
C LYS A 136 8.55 -2.91 0.64
N SER A 137 9.05 -1.84 0.00
CA SER A 137 10.44 -1.76 -0.44
C SER A 137 11.42 -1.86 0.74
N THR A 138 11.09 -1.25 1.88
CA THR A 138 11.95 -1.27 3.08
C THR A 138 11.94 -2.64 3.75
N MET A 139 10.78 -3.32 3.82
CA MET A 139 10.69 -4.68 4.36
C MET A 139 11.47 -5.69 3.50
N LEU A 140 11.33 -5.61 2.17
CA LEU A 140 12.04 -6.48 1.23
C LEU A 140 13.55 -6.25 1.22
N MET A 141 14.02 -5.07 1.61
CA MET A 141 15.45 -4.80 1.80
C MET A 141 16.03 -5.62 2.97
N VAL A 142 15.26 -5.80 4.04
CA VAL A 142 15.68 -6.56 5.23
C VAL A 142 15.47 -8.05 5.03
N GLU A 143 14.34 -8.43 4.44
CA GLU A 143 13.94 -9.82 4.19
C GLU A 143 13.43 -9.98 2.75
N PRO A 144 14.32 -10.20 1.77
CA PRO A 144 13.94 -10.28 0.35
C PRO A 144 12.93 -11.39 0.02
N GLY A 145 12.87 -12.45 0.83
CA GLY A 145 11.92 -13.54 0.70
C GLY A 145 10.62 -13.35 1.51
N MET A 146 10.41 -12.19 2.13
CA MET A 146 9.19 -11.92 2.88
C MET A 146 7.98 -11.95 1.97
N ASP A 147 6.96 -12.71 2.37
CA ASP A 147 5.66 -12.64 1.72
C ASP A 147 4.92 -11.36 2.15
N VAL A 148 4.90 -10.37 1.26
CA VAL A 148 4.16 -9.11 1.45
C VAL A 148 2.76 -9.17 0.82
N LYS A 149 2.37 -10.28 0.18
CA LYS A 149 1.10 -10.39 -0.56
C LYS A 149 -0.09 -10.18 0.36
N THR A 150 -0.05 -10.74 1.57
CA THR A 150 -1.14 -10.59 2.53
C THR A 150 -1.41 -9.12 2.88
N GLN A 151 -0.36 -8.33 3.11
CA GLN A 151 -0.47 -6.91 3.42
C GLN A 151 -0.87 -6.11 2.18
N ASP A 152 -0.33 -6.46 1.00
CA ASP A 152 -0.67 -5.80 -0.27
C ASP A 152 -2.16 -5.98 -0.61
N VAL A 153 -2.68 -7.21 -0.49
CA VAL A 153 -4.11 -7.52 -0.65
C VAL A 153 -4.96 -6.73 0.35
N LYS A 154 -4.59 -6.72 1.64
CA LYS A 154 -5.33 -5.97 2.67
C LYS A 154 -5.36 -4.46 2.39
N PHE A 155 -4.22 -3.87 2.03
CA PHE A 155 -4.12 -2.45 1.73
C PHE A 155 -4.92 -2.09 0.47
N LYS A 156 -4.76 -2.86 -0.62
CA LYS A 156 -5.51 -2.68 -1.87
C LYS A 156 -7.02 -2.84 -1.64
N LEU A 157 -7.46 -3.80 -0.84
CA LEU A 157 -8.88 -3.97 -0.50
C LEU A 157 -9.43 -2.76 0.24
N ALA A 158 -8.68 -2.23 1.19
CA ALA A 158 -9.08 -1.04 1.94
C ALA A 158 -9.13 0.21 1.03
N LEU A 159 -8.13 0.37 0.15
CA LEU A 159 -8.08 1.43 -0.85
C LEU A 159 -9.24 1.35 -1.86
N ALA A 160 -9.46 0.17 -2.43
CA ALA A 160 -10.56 -0.07 -3.36
C ALA A 160 -11.91 0.20 -2.67
N SER A 161 -12.10 -0.29 -1.44
CA SER A 161 -13.34 -0.04 -0.69
C SER A 161 -13.55 1.44 -0.37
N MET A 162 -12.48 2.19 -0.08
CA MET A 162 -12.54 3.63 0.16
C MET A 162 -12.90 4.39 -1.13
N LEU A 163 -12.25 4.07 -2.24
CA LEU A 163 -12.51 4.68 -3.55
C LEU A 163 -13.87 4.27 -4.13
N ASN A 164 -14.38 3.09 -3.76
CA ASN A 164 -15.67 2.56 -4.19
C ASN A 164 -16.85 3.06 -3.33
N ARG A 165 -16.63 3.98 -2.39
CA ARG A 165 -17.75 4.68 -1.74
C ARG A 165 -18.27 5.75 -2.70
N PRO A 166 -19.60 5.85 -2.91
CA PRO A 166 -20.15 6.97 -3.66
C PRO A 166 -19.68 8.25 -2.98
N ALA A 167 -19.13 9.18 -3.76
CA ALA A 167 -18.83 10.50 -3.26
C ALA A 167 -20.12 11.12 -2.69
N GLU A 168 -20.04 11.93 -1.64
CA GLU A 168 -21.20 12.69 -1.10
C GLU A 168 -21.78 13.70 -2.11
N THR A 169 -21.28 13.70 -3.34
CA THR A 169 -21.76 14.50 -4.46
C THR A 169 -22.87 13.77 -5.20
N GLU A 170 -23.86 14.52 -5.68
CA GLU A 170 -24.98 14.02 -6.51
C GLU A 170 -24.54 13.28 -7.78
N ALA A 171 -23.27 13.42 -8.20
CA ALA A 171 -22.72 12.90 -9.45
C ALA A 171 -22.18 11.45 -9.40
N GLY A 172 -22.19 10.76 -8.25
CA GLY A 172 -21.63 9.41 -8.14
C GLY A 172 -20.10 9.35 -8.36
N MET A 173 -19.58 8.23 -8.88
CA MET A 173 -18.16 8.10 -9.28
C MET A 173 -17.96 8.54 -10.72
N ASP A 174 -16.88 9.27 -10.99
CA ASP A 174 -16.47 9.49 -12.38
C ASP A 174 -15.90 8.20 -13.02
N SER A 175 -15.80 8.20 -14.35
CA SER A 175 -15.32 7.07 -15.13
C SER A 175 -13.87 6.67 -14.78
N ALA A 176 -13.01 7.65 -14.44
CA ALA A 176 -11.61 7.41 -14.10
C ALA A 176 -11.48 6.74 -12.73
N GLN A 177 -12.27 7.17 -11.74
CA GLN A 177 -12.34 6.54 -10.43
C GLN A 177 -12.86 5.11 -10.53
N THR A 178 -13.91 4.88 -11.32
CA THR A 178 -14.45 3.53 -11.56
C THR A 178 -13.40 2.60 -12.18
N TYR A 179 -12.66 3.10 -13.19
CA TYR A 179 -11.55 2.35 -13.79
C TYR A 179 -10.45 2.01 -12.78
N GLN A 180 -10.07 2.97 -11.94
CA GLN A 180 -9.08 2.77 -10.90
C GLN A 180 -9.51 1.70 -9.88
N VAL A 181 -10.77 1.72 -9.44
CA VAL A 181 -11.30 0.72 -8.51
C VAL A 181 -11.32 -0.68 -9.14
N LYS A 182 -11.78 -0.81 -10.40
CA LYS A 182 -11.74 -2.09 -11.13
C LYS A 182 -10.31 -2.63 -11.23
N LYS A 183 -9.35 -1.77 -11.56
CA LYS A 183 -7.93 -2.14 -11.63
C LYS A 183 -7.42 -2.66 -10.29
N LEU A 184 -7.75 -2.00 -9.17
CA LEU A 184 -7.35 -2.48 -7.84
C LEU A 184 -7.91 -3.87 -7.52
N TYR A 185 -9.18 -4.14 -7.85
CA TYR A 185 -9.74 -5.47 -7.65
C TYR A 185 -9.09 -6.53 -8.55
N LEU A 186 -8.76 -6.19 -9.80
CA LEU A 186 -8.02 -7.09 -10.67
C LEU A 186 -6.63 -7.41 -10.08
N GLU A 187 -5.89 -6.40 -9.62
CA GLU A 187 -4.58 -6.59 -8.96
C GLU A 187 -4.68 -7.42 -7.67
N ILE A 188 -5.80 -7.33 -6.93
CA ILE A 188 -6.05 -8.20 -5.78
C ILE A 188 -6.23 -9.65 -6.24
N LEU A 189 -7.02 -9.87 -7.29
CA LEU A 189 -7.31 -11.21 -7.82
C LEU A 189 -6.12 -11.87 -8.53
N GLU A 190 -5.15 -11.09 -8.99
CA GLU A 190 -3.85 -11.62 -9.44
C GLU A 190 -3.03 -12.22 -8.28
N LEU A 191 -3.19 -11.68 -7.06
CA LEU A 191 -2.48 -12.12 -5.86
C LEU A 191 -3.25 -13.18 -5.06
N ASP A 192 -4.57 -13.05 -5.02
CA ASP A 192 -5.52 -13.88 -4.29
C ASP A 192 -6.78 -14.11 -5.16
N PRO A 193 -6.74 -15.06 -6.12
CA PRO A 193 -7.85 -15.34 -7.03
C PRO A 193 -9.15 -15.77 -6.32
N ASP A 194 -9.00 -16.33 -5.12
CA ASP A 194 -10.10 -16.79 -4.28
C ASP A 194 -10.56 -15.71 -3.30
N ASN A 195 -10.14 -14.45 -3.47
CA ASN A 195 -10.59 -13.36 -2.61
C ASN A 195 -12.10 -13.12 -2.81
N PRO A 196 -12.95 -13.44 -1.82
CA PRO A 196 -14.40 -13.41 -2.03
C PRO A 196 -14.92 -11.97 -2.21
N GLY A 197 -14.36 -11.02 -1.46
CA GLY A 197 -14.73 -9.62 -1.52
C GLY A 197 -14.36 -8.96 -2.84
N ALA A 198 -13.16 -9.22 -3.37
CA ALA A 198 -12.73 -8.67 -4.65
C ALA A 198 -13.54 -9.24 -5.82
N ASN A 199 -13.80 -10.56 -5.84
CA ASN A 199 -14.67 -11.20 -6.82
C ASN A 199 -16.08 -10.56 -6.82
N TYR A 200 -16.71 -10.45 -5.65
CA TYR A 200 -18.04 -9.84 -5.53
C TYR A 200 -18.09 -8.39 -5.97
N ASN A 201 -17.14 -7.56 -5.50
CA ASN A 201 -17.16 -6.13 -5.78
C ASN A 201 -16.82 -5.83 -7.25
N LEU A 202 -15.89 -6.57 -7.86
CA LEU A 202 -15.57 -6.44 -9.27
C LEU A 202 -16.76 -6.83 -10.15
N ALA A 203 -17.46 -7.91 -9.82
CA ALA A 203 -18.68 -8.30 -10.52
C ALA A 203 -19.77 -7.22 -10.44
N THR A 204 -19.97 -6.66 -9.25
CA THR A 204 -20.93 -5.57 -9.01
C THR A 204 -20.58 -4.33 -9.83
N LEU A 205 -19.30 -4.00 -10.00
CA LEU A 205 -18.87 -2.87 -10.82
C LEU A 205 -19.15 -3.06 -12.31
N TYR A 206 -19.02 -4.28 -12.83
CA TYR A 206 -19.44 -4.59 -14.20
C TYR A 206 -20.96 -4.53 -14.34
N TYR A 207 -21.70 -5.12 -13.40
CA TYR A 207 -23.16 -5.05 -13.42
C TYR A 207 -23.68 -3.62 -13.41
N ASN A 208 -23.17 -2.79 -12.51
CA ASN A 208 -23.56 -1.38 -12.39
C ASN A 208 -23.23 -0.59 -13.66
N GLU A 209 -22.11 -0.87 -14.33
CA GLU A 209 -21.76 -0.25 -15.61
C GLU A 209 -22.81 -0.56 -16.70
N ALA A 210 -23.18 -1.82 -16.87
CA ALA A 210 -24.22 -2.20 -17.84
C ALA A 210 -25.59 -1.60 -17.47
N ALA A 211 -25.96 -1.62 -16.19
CA ALA A 211 -27.21 -1.05 -15.72
C ALA A 211 -27.28 0.47 -15.93
N ASP A 212 -26.18 1.18 -15.70
CA ASP A 212 -26.09 2.63 -15.92
C ASP A 212 -26.29 3.00 -17.39
N ILE A 213 -25.67 2.24 -18.31
CA ILE A 213 -25.85 2.42 -19.75
C ILE A 213 -27.30 2.21 -20.16
N ILE A 214 -27.94 1.15 -19.65
CA ILE A 214 -29.35 0.83 -19.95
C ILE A 214 -30.28 1.93 -19.41
N ASN A 215 -30.03 2.43 -18.20
CA ASN A 215 -30.86 3.47 -17.57
C ASN A 215 -30.75 4.84 -18.24
N HIS A 216 -29.61 5.15 -18.87
CA HIS A 216 -29.37 6.41 -19.59
C HIS A 216 -29.59 6.29 -21.10
N MET A 217 -30.15 5.17 -21.57
CA MET A 217 -30.46 4.96 -22.98
C MET A 217 -31.65 5.83 -23.41
N ASP A 218 -31.52 6.50 -24.56
CA ASP A 218 -32.61 7.26 -25.17
C ASP A 218 -33.66 6.32 -25.77
N TYR A 219 -34.93 6.53 -25.41
CA TYR A 219 -36.06 5.72 -25.91
C TYR A 219 -36.33 5.95 -27.40
N ASP A 220 -35.92 7.09 -27.96
CA ASP A 220 -36.07 7.44 -29.38
C ASP A 220 -34.84 7.04 -30.22
N MET A 221 -33.93 6.24 -29.66
CA MET A 221 -32.73 5.74 -30.33
C MET A 221 -33.06 4.84 -31.53
N ASP A 222 -32.33 5.00 -32.63
CA ASP A 222 -32.44 4.12 -33.80
C ASP A 222 -32.05 2.66 -33.47
N ILE A 223 -32.71 1.70 -34.13
CA ILE A 223 -32.56 0.27 -33.90
C ILE A 223 -31.10 -0.20 -34.03
N GLN A 224 -30.33 0.36 -34.96
CA GLN A 224 -28.92 -0.03 -35.12
C GLN A 224 -28.12 0.32 -33.87
N LYS A 225 -28.28 1.54 -33.36
CA LYS A 225 -27.60 2.00 -32.13
C LYS A 225 -28.08 1.23 -30.90
N LEU A 226 -29.37 0.90 -30.85
CA LEU A 226 -29.94 0.07 -29.79
C LEU A 226 -29.24 -1.31 -29.73
N ASN A 227 -29.05 -1.95 -30.89
CA ASN A 227 -28.34 -3.23 -30.97
C ASN A 227 -26.87 -3.09 -30.54
N GLU A 228 -26.17 -2.04 -30.97
CA GLU A 228 -24.78 -1.77 -30.55
C GLU A 228 -24.66 -1.60 -29.03
N VAL A 229 -25.60 -0.88 -28.40
CA VAL A 229 -25.65 -0.72 -26.94
C VAL A 229 -25.96 -2.04 -26.24
N GLN A 230 -26.90 -2.84 -26.76
CA GLN A 230 -27.21 -4.15 -26.20
C GLN A 230 -26.02 -5.10 -26.25
N ASP A 231 -25.33 -5.18 -27.39
CA ASP A 231 -24.13 -6.00 -27.57
C ASP A 231 -23.04 -5.58 -26.56
N TYR A 232 -22.83 -4.27 -26.38
CA TYR A 232 -21.88 -3.76 -25.41
C TYR A 232 -22.25 -4.11 -23.95
N CYS A 233 -23.53 -4.00 -23.57
CA CYS A 233 -24.00 -4.42 -22.26
C CYS A 233 -23.81 -5.94 -22.03
N ILE A 234 -24.06 -6.76 -23.05
CA ILE A 234 -23.81 -8.21 -23.00
C ILE A 234 -22.32 -8.48 -22.75
N GLU A 235 -21.41 -7.79 -23.44
CA GLU A 235 -19.97 -7.93 -23.20
C GLU A 235 -19.58 -7.59 -21.75
N ILE A 236 -20.18 -6.54 -21.19
CA ILE A 236 -19.94 -6.14 -19.79
C ILE A 236 -20.46 -7.20 -18.82
N PHE A 237 -21.68 -7.71 -19.03
CA PHE A 237 -22.23 -8.79 -18.21
C PHE A 237 -21.37 -10.04 -18.25
N LEU A 238 -20.86 -10.42 -19.44
CA LEU A 238 -19.95 -11.55 -19.59
C LEU A 238 -18.62 -11.35 -18.84
N LYS A 239 -18.10 -10.11 -18.76
CA LYS A 239 -16.92 -9.78 -17.94
C LYS A 239 -17.21 -9.93 -16.44
N GLY A 240 -18.40 -9.53 -15.98
CA GLY A 240 -18.79 -9.61 -14.56
C GLY A 240 -19.15 -11.01 -14.07
N LEU A 241 -19.75 -11.83 -14.94
CA LEU A 241 -20.26 -13.16 -14.63
C LEU A 241 -19.26 -14.09 -13.92
N PRO A 242 -18.01 -14.30 -14.40
CA PRO A 242 -17.09 -15.24 -13.76
C PRO A 242 -16.75 -14.82 -12.31
N TYR A 243 -16.64 -13.52 -12.05
CA TYR A 243 -16.36 -13.02 -10.71
C TYR A 243 -17.56 -13.16 -9.78
N MET A 244 -18.79 -12.94 -10.26
CA MET A 244 -20.00 -13.16 -9.45
C MET A 244 -20.16 -14.64 -9.10
N LYS A 245 -19.95 -15.53 -10.08
CA LYS A 245 -19.97 -16.98 -9.86
C LYS A 245 -18.93 -17.40 -8.83
N LYS A 246 -17.72 -16.86 -8.93
CA LYS A 246 -16.65 -17.17 -7.98
C LYS A 246 -17.00 -16.73 -6.56
N ALA A 247 -17.57 -15.53 -6.39
CA ALA A 247 -18.04 -15.07 -5.08
C ALA A 247 -19.15 -15.97 -4.50
N TYR A 248 -20.09 -16.41 -5.35
CA TYR A 248 -21.14 -17.37 -5.01
C TYR A 248 -20.56 -18.72 -4.58
N GLU A 249 -19.63 -19.29 -5.36
CA GLU A 249 -18.93 -20.56 -5.06
C GLU A 249 -18.17 -20.51 -3.72
N LEU A 250 -17.66 -19.34 -3.36
CA LEU A 250 -16.98 -19.07 -2.08
C LEU A 250 -17.96 -18.81 -0.91
N ASN A 251 -19.27 -18.93 -1.13
CA ASN A 251 -20.32 -18.65 -0.15
C ASN A 251 -20.30 -17.22 0.42
N TYR A 252 -19.75 -16.26 -0.33
CA TYR A 252 -19.63 -14.88 0.14
C TYR A 252 -20.87 -14.08 -0.21
N LYS A 253 -21.51 -13.45 0.78
CA LYS A 253 -22.75 -12.67 0.59
C LYS A 253 -23.79 -13.46 -0.23
N ARG A 254 -24.10 -14.67 0.26
CA ARG A 254 -24.84 -15.69 -0.52
C ARG A 254 -26.12 -15.14 -1.16
N LYS A 255 -26.92 -14.38 -0.40
CA LYS A 255 -28.15 -13.74 -0.90
C LYS A 255 -27.84 -12.76 -2.03
N GLU A 256 -26.91 -11.85 -1.81
CA GLU A 256 -26.54 -10.82 -2.78
C GLU A 256 -25.88 -11.41 -4.04
N THR A 257 -25.11 -12.49 -3.91
CA THR A 257 -24.56 -13.19 -5.08
C THR A 257 -25.64 -13.88 -5.90
N LEU A 258 -26.68 -14.44 -5.27
CA LEU A 258 -27.82 -15.01 -5.99
C LEU A 258 -28.61 -13.94 -6.73
N ILE A 259 -28.84 -12.79 -6.09
CA ILE A 259 -29.45 -11.61 -6.74
C ILE A 259 -28.58 -11.18 -7.94
N GLY A 260 -27.27 -11.02 -7.73
CA GLY A 260 -26.32 -10.65 -8.78
C GLY A 260 -26.34 -11.61 -9.96
N LEU A 261 -26.28 -12.92 -9.71
CA LEU A 261 -26.32 -13.95 -10.75
C LEU A 261 -27.64 -13.93 -11.51
N SER A 262 -28.78 -13.86 -10.82
CA SER A 262 -30.08 -13.80 -11.50
C SER A 262 -30.20 -12.58 -12.41
N ASN A 263 -29.77 -11.40 -11.95
CA ASN A 263 -29.80 -10.18 -12.76
C ASN A 263 -28.82 -10.22 -13.94
N ILE A 264 -27.60 -10.75 -13.75
CA ILE A 264 -26.63 -10.90 -14.84
C ILE A 264 -27.18 -11.86 -15.91
N TYR A 265 -27.72 -13.03 -15.53
CA TYR A 265 -28.28 -13.97 -16.50
C TYR A 265 -29.53 -13.43 -17.19
N TYR A 266 -30.37 -12.66 -16.49
CA TYR A 266 -31.48 -11.96 -17.11
C TYR A 266 -31.00 -10.96 -18.17
N GLY A 267 -29.96 -10.16 -17.86
CA GLY A 267 -29.33 -9.25 -18.82
C GLY A 267 -28.67 -9.94 -20.02
N LEU A 268 -28.24 -11.19 -19.86
CA LEU A 268 -27.73 -12.06 -20.92
C LEU A 268 -28.83 -12.83 -21.69
N ASN A 269 -30.11 -12.57 -21.37
CA ASN A 269 -31.26 -13.28 -21.91
C ASN A 269 -31.25 -14.82 -21.67
N ASP A 270 -30.52 -15.28 -20.65
CA ASP A 270 -30.51 -16.66 -20.15
C ASP A 270 -31.56 -16.80 -19.02
N ILE A 271 -32.83 -16.80 -19.42
CA ILE A 271 -33.97 -16.76 -18.49
C ILE A 271 -34.00 -18.01 -17.60
N GLU A 272 -33.63 -19.17 -18.13
CA GLU A 272 -33.61 -20.43 -17.38
C GLU A 272 -32.66 -20.33 -16.17
N LYS A 273 -31.42 -19.88 -16.38
CA LYS A 273 -30.48 -19.70 -15.25
C LYS A 273 -30.87 -18.57 -14.32
N SER A 274 -31.42 -17.48 -14.86
CA SER A 274 -31.96 -16.39 -14.03
C SER A 274 -32.98 -16.92 -13.03
N GLU A 275 -33.97 -17.67 -13.50
CA GLU A 275 -35.02 -18.24 -12.64
C GLU A 275 -34.49 -19.32 -11.69
N GLN A 276 -33.48 -20.09 -12.11
CA GLN A 276 -32.80 -21.04 -11.22
C GLN A 276 -32.22 -20.35 -9.98
N TYR A 277 -31.46 -19.26 -10.14
CA TYR A 277 -30.86 -18.54 -9.01
C TYR A 277 -31.89 -17.80 -8.15
N LYS A 278 -32.98 -17.29 -8.75
CA LYS A 278 -34.10 -16.70 -7.99
C LYS A 278 -34.75 -17.74 -7.09
N LYS A 279 -35.02 -18.94 -7.62
CA LYS A 279 -35.60 -20.03 -6.84
C LYS A 279 -34.70 -20.44 -5.67
N GLU A 280 -33.40 -20.55 -5.90
CA GLU A 280 -32.44 -20.85 -4.82
C GLU A 280 -32.45 -19.76 -3.73
N LEU A 281 -32.55 -18.49 -4.12
CA LEU A 281 -32.69 -17.38 -3.16
C LEU A 281 -33.99 -17.51 -2.34
N GLU A 282 -35.11 -17.79 -2.98
CA GLU A 282 -36.39 -18.00 -2.29
C GLU A 282 -36.37 -19.19 -1.32
N GLU A 283 -35.65 -20.26 -1.67
CA GLU A 283 -35.45 -21.41 -0.78
C GLU A 283 -34.59 -21.02 0.43
N LEU A 284 -33.49 -20.31 0.21
CA LEU A 284 -32.60 -19.80 1.25
C LEU A 284 -33.29 -18.81 2.21
N GLU A 285 -34.30 -18.06 1.78
CA GLU A 285 -35.05 -17.13 2.62
C GLU A 285 -36.13 -17.79 3.48
N LYS A 286 -36.46 -19.06 3.20
CA LYS A 286 -37.43 -19.86 3.98
C LYS A 286 -36.78 -20.63 5.13
N GLU A 287 -35.45 -20.74 5.14
CA GLU A 287 -34.63 -21.34 6.21
C GLU A 287 -34.40 -20.36 7.37
#